data_AF-A0A0Q9QX21-F1
#
_entry.id   AF-A0A0Q9QX21-F1
#
_cell.length_a   1.000
_cell.length_b   1.000
_cell.length_c   1.000
_cell.angle_alpha   90.00
_cell.angle_beta   90.00
_cell.angle_gamma   90.00
#
_symmetry.space_group_name_H-M   'P 1'
#
loop_
_entity.id
_entity.type
_entity.pdbx_description
1 polymer ?
#
loop_
_entity_poly.entity_id
_entity_poly.type
_entity_poly.pdbx_seq_one_letter_code
_entity_poly.pdbx_strand_id
1 'polypeptide(L)' 'MLVITLVMVFVLVAAAAVVVYVAYPHRGEDVPVVPQLGDAMRKGVDALPTIGEFEDIRA' A
#
# COMPACT_ATOMS: atom_id res chain seq x y z
N MET A 1 15.63 7.41 27.03
CA MET A 1 14.62 6.34 27.12
C MET A 1 13.44 6.59 26.20
N LEU A 2 12.72 7.71 26.31
CA LEU A 2 11.58 8.05 25.45
C LEU A 2 11.84 7.91 23.93
N VAL A 3 12.93 8.50 23.43
CA VAL A 3 13.27 8.43 21.99
C VAL A 3 13.43 6.99 21.51
N ILE A 4 14.12 6.16 22.29
CA ILE A 4 14.32 4.74 21.97
C ILE A 4 12.97 4.02 21.93
N THR A 5 12.09 4.27 22.90
CA THR A 5 10.74 3.71 22.92
C THR A 5 9.94 4.13 21.68
N LEU A 6 9.97 5.41 21.30
CA LEU A 6 9.26 5.90 20.11
C LEU A 6 9.79 5.25 18.83
N VAL A 7 11.11 5.15 18.68
CA VAL A 7 11.72 4.49 17.53
C VAL A 7 11.35 3.01 17.48
N MET A 8 11.33 2.32 18.62
CA MET A 8 10.95 0.91 18.68
C MET A 8 9.48 0.71 18.30
N VAL A 9 8.58 1.57 18.80
CA VAL A 9 7.16 1.56 18.41
C VAL A 9 7.02 1.83 16.91
N PHE A 10 7.74 2.82 16.37
CA PHE A 10 7.71 3.13 14.94
C PHE A 10 8.13 1.93 14.08
N VAL A 11 9.20 1.23 14.46
CA VAL A 11 9.65 0.02 13.76
C VAL A 11 8.59 -1.08 13.79
N LEU A 12 7.94 -1.30 14.93
CA LEU A 12 6.86 -2.29 15.04
C LEU A 12 5.66 -1.92 14.16
N VAL A 13 5.28 -0.64 14.13
CA VAL A 13 4.21 -0.14 13.26
C VAL A 13 4.57 -0.33 11.79
N ALA A 14 5.79 0.00 11.39
CA ALA A 14 6.26 -0.20 10.02
C ALA A 14 6.26 -1.69 9.62
N ALA A 15 6.73 -2.58 10.49
CA ALA A 15 6.71 -4.02 10.25
C ALA A 15 5.27 -4.55 10.11
N ALA A 16 4.36 -4.13 11.00
CA ALA A 16 2.95 -4.49 10.91
C ALA A 16 2.31 -3.99 9.60
N ALA A 17 2.63 -2.76 9.17
CA ALA A 17 2.16 -2.21 7.92
C ALA A 17 2.60 -3.03 6.71
N VAL A 18 3.86 -3.51 6.69
CA VAL A 18 4.36 -4.40 5.63
C VAL A 18 3.58 -5.72 5.60
N VAL A 19 3.39 -6.36 6.76
CA VAL A 19 2.64 -7.63 6.85
C VAL A 19 1.20 -7.46 6.37
N VAL A 20 0.51 -6.39 6.81
CA VAL A 20 -0.86 -6.08 6.37
C VAL A 20 -0.90 -5.83 4.87
N TYR A 21 0.04 -5.06 4.32
CA TYR A 21 0.11 -4.76 2.89
C TYR A 21 0.28 -6.03 2.04
N VAL A 22 1.16 -6.94 2.45
CA VAL A 22 1.38 -8.20 1.74
C VAL A 22 0.18 -9.14 1.88
N ALA A 23 -0.49 -9.13 3.03
CA ALA A 23 -1.61 -10.02 3.32
C ALA A 23 -2.88 -9.67 2.52
N TYR A 24 -3.24 -8.38 2.39
CA TYR A 24 -4.48 -7.96 1.72
C TYR A 24 -4.24 -7.10 0.47
N PRO A 25 -3.73 -5.84 0.57
CA PRO A 25 -3.61 -4.96 -0.61
C PRO A 25 -2.83 -5.54 -1.78
N HIS A 26 -1.73 -6.26 -1.52
CA HIS A 26 -0.91 -6.86 -2.57
C HIS A 26 -1.67 -7.93 -3.40
N ARG A 27 -2.71 -8.54 -2.81
CA ARG A 27 -3.57 -9.53 -3.47
C ARG A 27 -4.81 -8.90 -4.12
N GLY A 28 -5.00 -7.60 -3.96
CA GLY A 28 -6.22 -6.90 -4.34
C GLY A 28 -7.38 -7.13 -3.36
N GLU A 29 -7.11 -7.64 -2.15
CA GLU A 29 -8.12 -7.81 -1.09
C GLU A 29 -8.15 -6.58 -0.17
N ASP A 30 -9.34 -6.23 0.32
CA ASP A 30 -9.50 -5.14 1.29
C ASP A 30 -9.08 -5.55 2.70
N VAL A 31 -8.53 -4.59 3.45
CA VAL A 31 -8.16 -4.83 4.86
C VAL A 31 -9.45 -4.92 5.71
N PRO A 32 -9.72 -6.04 6.39
CA PRO A 32 -11.05 -6.36 6.95
C PRO A 32 -11.52 -5.40 8.06
N VAL A 33 -10.58 -4.76 8.76
CA VAL A 33 -10.88 -3.83 9.86
C VAL A 33 -10.79 -2.35 9.45
N VAL A 34 -10.21 -2.05 8.28
CA VAL A 34 -10.04 -0.68 7.79
C VAL A 34 -10.36 -0.60 6.29
N PRO A 35 -11.63 -0.81 5.88
CA PRO A 35 -12.02 -0.78 4.47
C PRO A 35 -11.70 0.56 3.79
N GLN A 36 -11.75 1.67 4.54
CA GLN A 36 -11.40 3.02 4.06
C GLN A 36 -9.95 3.14 3.57
N LEU A 37 -9.06 2.27 4.06
CA LEU A 37 -7.67 2.23 3.59
C LEU A 37 -7.58 1.66 2.17
N GLY A 38 -8.43 0.67 1.84
CA GLY A 38 -8.56 0.12 0.50
C GLY A 38 -9.04 1.19 -0.48
N ASP A 39 -10.09 1.94 -0.13
CA ASP A 39 -10.62 3.03 -0.95
C ASP A 39 -9.57 4.11 -1.24
N ALA A 40 -8.81 4.53 -0.22
CA ALA A 40 -7.76 5.54 -0.36
C ALA A 40 -6.60 5.05 -1.25
N MET A 41 -6.18 3.80 -1.09
CA MET A 41 -5.17 3.17 -1.95
C MET A 41 -5.64 3.08 -3.40
N ARG A 42 -6.89 2.65 -3.62
CA ARG A 42 -7.50 2.51 -4.96
C ARG A 42 -7.58 3.85 -5.68
N LYS A 43 -8.03 4.88 -4.97
CA LYS A 43 -8.06 6.25 -5.48
C LYS A 43 -6.67 6.79 -5.80
N GLY A 44 -5.66 6.40 -5.02
CA GLY A 44 -4.26 6.72 -5.30
C GLY A 44 -3.76 6.06 -6.59
N VAL A 45 -4.11 4.79 -6.81
CA VAL A 45 -3.78 4.06 -8.05
C VAL A 45 -4.49 4.67 -9.25
N ASP A 46 -5.79 4.96 -9.14
CA ASP A 46 -6.57 5.58 -10.22
C ASP A 46 -6.06 6.98 -10.62
N ALA A 47 -5.39 7.68 -9.70
CA ALA A 47 -4.79 8.98 -9.96
C ALA A 47 -3.40 8.90 -10.62
N LEU A 48 -2.78 7.72 -10.68
CA LEU A 48 -1.50 7.55 -11.35
C LEU A 48 -1.70 7.47 -12.86
N PRO A 49 -0.83 8.12 -13.67
CA PRO A 49 -0.82 7.89 -15.11
C PRO A 49 -0.50 6.42 -15.36
N THR A 50 -1.44 5.68 -15.96
CA THR A 50 -1.18 4.33 -16.42
C THR A 50 -0.22 4.41 -17.61
N ILE A 51 0.70 3.44 -17.72
CA ILE A 51 1.46 3.24 -18.96
C ILE A 51 0.41 3.03 -20.06
N GLY A 52 0.31 3.97 -21.01
CA GLY A 52 -0.55 3.81 -22.18
C GLY A 52 -0.15 2.55 -22.91
N GLU A 53 -1.15 1.82 -23.44
CA GLU A 53 -0.97 0.69 -24.36
C GLU A 53 0.22 1.02 -25.27
N PHE A 54 1.33 0.29 -25.10
CA PHE A 54 2.48 0.49 -25.95
C PHE A 54 2.03 0.19 -27.37
N GLU A 55 1.81 1.30 -28.08
CA GLU A 55 2.00 1.54 -29.49
C GLU A 55 2.47 0.31 -30.25
N ASP A 56 1.62 -0.14 -31.18
CA ASP A 56 1.82 -1.20 -32.15
C ASP A 56 3.29 -1.38 -32.55
N ILE A 57 3.96 -2.39 -31.98
CA ILE A 57 5.35 -2.76 -32.33
C ILE A 57 5.36 -3.54 -33.65
N ARG A 58 4.71 -2.99 -34.68
CA ARG A 58 4.75 -3.39 -36.09
C ARG A 58 4.54 -2.17 -36.99
N ALA A 59 5.61 -1.44 -37.27
CA ALA A 59 5.73 -0.61 -38.47
C ALA A 59 7.09 -0.84 -39.10
#